data_AF-A0A8J6C7G9-F1
#
_entry.id   AF-A0A8J6C7G9-F1
#
_cell.length_a   1.000
_cell.length_b   1.000
_cell.length_c   1.000
_cell.angle_alpha   90.00
_cell.angle_beta   90.00
_cell.angle_gamma   90.00
#
_symmetry.space_group_name_H-M   'P 1'
#
loop_
_entity.id
_entity.type
_entity.pdbx_description
1 polymer ?
#
loop_
_entity_poly.entity_id
_entity_poly.type
_entity_poly.pdbx_seq_one_letter_code
_entity_poly.pdbx_strand_id
1 'polypeptide(L)'
;MVLDSAYLKATVGSALADGIAQAVAQLPADPVEFLGEYLVRQADAAAKVQADAADAERLRARLALHVQAEAVKAHAAEKQALMKDVQHSAEAEHLEEALAAADEIEAAYDAVLAYVRQRLGANAYVALADRPERVLPVPPAAEAPAADASAATPAGEDDEPAEPAADEGEEGAPTAEPAKHRPTKLEYVAATEADVPLLVGKELLRVTLPADGGDDDAAADDDEEEGGGARRRVGVGEGVSFAAIDDAMAAEPKPYRLWRTAITNPSVKFWYMPRKGDYLCVPMIDSTGACVGIVGVDNLGAATHLSDADCALVHGLALALCAKFEALELARLHREAAELAAMRAVYAQEEARLAGALAEAGEDELRAGAAKLRAARANLLALDKGKLAEIKGYKVVKREVVIAVKAVYYALGIARRLPAWPKTKAMLGTTIPWGAELLAKIDAFEPSKKLRARPFERALKRLGDVSDGQFKQVSFVAFLLAQWVRAAHAVFAEATKARDKAAAEGAPAADELAPEPGEEADEADGDDADEGEGEGEEEDAA
;
A
#
# COMPACT_ATOMS: atom_id res chain seq x y z
N MET A 1 12.84 38.87 -104.63
CA MET A 1 11.78 37.99 -104.08
C MET A 1 12.25 36.52 -104.12
N VAL A 2 13.22 36.14 -103.28
CA VAL A 2 13.77 34.75 -103.23
C VAL A 2 13.37 34.02 -101.93
N LEU A 3 12.63 34.68 -101.05
CA LEU A 3 12.24 34.16 -99.73
C LEU A 3 11.17 33.05 -99.80
N ASP A 4 10.45 32.93 -100.90
CA ASP A 4 9.24 32.10 -100.98
C ASP A 4 9.53 30.58 -101.08
N SER A 5 10.54 30.18 -101.86
CA SER A 5 10.86 28.77 -102.03
C SER A 5 11.48 28.14 -100.78
N ALA A 6 12.34 28.88 -100.07
CA ALA A 6 12.94 28.41 -98.82
C ALA A 6 11.88 28.29 -97.71
N TYR A 7 10.97 29.26 -97.64
CA TYR A 7 9.85 29.25 -96.69
C TYR A 7 8.93 28.05 -96.93
N LEU A 8 8.51 27.79 -98.17
CA LEU A 8 7.65 26.64 -98.50
C LEU A 8 8.32 25.30 -98.22
N LYS A 9 9.61 25.15 -98.56
CA LYS A 9 10.37 23.93 -98.24
C LYS A 9 10.48 23.71 -96.73
N ALA A 10 10.68 24.77 -95.95
CA ALA A 10 10.84 24.68 -94.50
C ALA A 10 9.52 24.44 -93.75
N THR A 11 8.39 24.92 -94.27
CA THR A 11 7.09 24.85 -93.57
C THR A 11 6.24 23.65 -93.95
N VAL A 12 6.15 23.32 -95.24
CA VAL A 12 5.26 22.25 -95.74
C VAL A 12 5.99 21.16 -96.52
N GLY A 13 7.28 21.36 -96.81
CA GLY A 13 8.04 20.49 -97.72
C GLY A 13 8.08 19.02 -97.31
N SER A 14 8.28 18.72 -96.02
CA SER A 14 8.31 17.34 -95.51
C SER A 14 6.93 16.70 -95.49
N ALA A 15 5.93 17.37 -94.92
CA ALA A 15 4.55 16.90 -94.83
C ALA A 15 3.95 16.61 -96.22
N LEU A 16 4.18 17.51 -97.18
CA LEU A 16 3.71 17.35 -98.55
C LEU A 16 4.44 16.21 -99.27
N ALA A 17 5.76 16.05 -99.06
CA ALA A 17 6.53 14.94 -99.64
C ALA A 17 6.08 13.58 -99.10
N ASP A 18 5.85 13.45 -97.79
CA ASP A 18 5.37 12.21 -97.16
C ASP A 18 3.92 11.89 -97.58
N GLY A 19 3.07 12.91 -97.68
CA GLY A 19 1.70 12.77 -98.16
C GLY A 19 1.63 12.32 -99.62
N ILE A 20 2.46 12.91 -100.50
CA ILE A 20 2.58 12.47 -101.90
C ILE A 20 3.10 11.04 -101.96
N ALA A 21 4.10 10.68 -101.15
CA ALA A 21 4.61 9.31 -101.10
C ALA A 21 3.54 8.30 -100.67
N GLN A 22 2.69 8.65 -99.69
CA GLN A 22 1.55 7.81 -99.29
C GLN A 22 0.47 7.71 -100.37
N ALA A 23 0.15 8.82 -101.06
CA ALA A 23 -0.82 8.82 -102.14
C ALA A 23 -0.37 7.90 -103.30
N VAL A 24 0.93 7.94 -103.64
CA VAL A 24 1.53 7.03 -104.64
C VAL A 24 1.44 5.57 -104.19
N ALA A 25 1.65 5.28 -102.90
CA ALA A 25 1.60 3.92 -102.38
C ALA A 25 0.18 3.34 -102.33
N GLN A 26 -0.85 4.16 -102.03
CA GLN A 26 -2.23 3.72 -101.84
C GLN A 26 -3.09 3.81 -103.10
N LEU A 27 -2.68 4.60 -104.09
CA LEU A 27 -3.39 4.83 -105.36
C LEU A 27 -4.89 5.16 -105.16
N PRO A 28 -5.24 6.20 -104.39
CA PRO A 28 -6.62 6.60 -104.17
C PRO A 28 -7.28 7.09 -105.47
N ALA A 29 -8.60 7.00 -105.54
CA ALA A 29 -9.37 7.47 -106.71
C ALA A 29 -9.29 8.99 -106.91
N ASP A 30 -9.22 9.76 -105.81
CA ASP A 30 -8.93 11.20 -105.81
C ASP A 30 -7.65 11.46 -104.97
N PRO A 31 -6.48 11.64 -105.62
CA PRO A 31 -5.23 11.89 -104.92
C PRO A 31 -5.15 13.28 -104.26
N VAL A 32 -5.96 14.26 -104.70
CA VAL A 32 -5.96 15.62 -104.14
C VAL A 32 -6.76 15.64 -102.84
N GLU A 33 -7.95 15.02 -102.83
CA GLU A 33 -8.75 14.86 -101.62
C GLU A 33 -7.98 14.05 -100.56
N PHE A 34 -7.38 12.92 -100.97
CA PHE A 34 -6.53 12.11 -100.09
C PHE A 34 -5.37 12.90 -99.48
N LEU A 35 -4.66 13.71 -100.28
CA LEU A 35 -3.56 14.54 -99.78
C LEU A 35 -4.06 15.61 -98.80
N GLY A 36 -5.23 16.20 -99.06
CA GLY A 36 -5.88 17.14 -98.14
C GLY A 36 -6.23 16.51 -96.79
N GLU A 37 -6.88 15.34 -96.80
CA GLU A 37 -7.20 14.58 -95.59
C GLU A 37 -5.94 14.13 -94.84
N TYR A 38 -4.90 13.73 -95.57
CA TYR A 38 -3.62 13.34 -94.99
C TYR A 38 -2.96 14.49 -94.24
N LEU A 39 -2.90 15.68 -94.84
CA LEU A 39 -2.30 16.86 -94.21
C LEU A 39 -3.07 17.30 -92.96
N VAL A 40 -4.41 17.23 -92.98
CA VAL A 40 -5.24 17.48 -91.78
C VAL A 40 -4.95 16.46 -90.69
N ARG A 41 -4.92 15.16 -91.03
CA ARG A 41 -4.62 14.08 -90.08
C ARG A 41 -3.22 14.22 -89.47
N GLN A 42 -2.23 14.64 -90.27
CA GLN A 42 -0.86 14.87 -89.80
C GLN A 42 -0.79 16.07 -88.86
N ALA A 43 -1.50 17.17 -89.17
CA ALA A 43 -1.58 18.33 -88.28
C ALA A 43 -2.27 17.98 -86.95
N ASP A 44 -3.38 17.22 -86.99
CA ASP A 44 -4.07 16.73 -85.79
C ASP A 44 -3.19 15.79 -84.97
N ALA A 45 -2.45 14.89 -85.62
CA ALA A 45 -1.50 14.00 -84.95
C ALA A 45 -0.36 14.79 -84.28
N ALA A 46 0.19 15.81 -84.95
CA ALA A 46 1.22 16.66 -84.37
C ALA A 46 0.68 17.47 -83.17
N ALA A 47 -0.54 18.02 -83.27
CA ALA A 47 -1.20 18.72 -82.17
C ALA A 47 -1.48 17.78 -80.99
N LYS A 48 -1.91 16.54 -81.26
CA LYS A 48 -2.12 15.51 -80.24
C LYS A 48 -0.82 15.15 -79.52
N VAL A 49 0.27 14.92 -80.25
CA VAL A 49 1.58 14.63 -79.63
C VAL A 49 2.05 15.77 -78.74
N GLN A 50 1.85 17.03 -79.14
CA GLN A 50 2.16 18.20 -78.30
C GLN A 50 1.27 18.27 -77.05
N ALA A 51 -0.03 18.01 -77.19
CA ALA A 51 -0.97 17.97 -76.07
C ALA A 51 -0.62 16.86 -75.07
N ASP A 52 -0.36 15.63 -75.56
CA ASP A 52 0.03 14.49 -74.74
C ASP A 52 1.37 14.76 -74.01
N ALA A 53 2.32 15.44 -74.65
CA ALA A 53 3.58 15.85 -74.02
C ALA A 53 3.37 16.88 -72.90
N ALA A 54 2.52 17.89 -73.13
CA ALA A 54 2.19 18.90 -72.13
C ALA A 54 1.42 18.30 -70.93
N ASP A 55 0.50 17.37 -71.19
CA ASP A 55 -0.24 16.68 -70.13
C ASP A 55 0.66 15.71 -69.34
N ALA A 56 1.59 15.02 -70.01
CA ALA A 56 2.61 14.21 -69.34
C ALA A 56 3.53 15.07 -68.45
N GLU A 57 3.92 16.26 -68.89
CA GLU A 57 4.70 17.20 -68.08
C GLU A 57 3.90 17.71 -66.86
N ARG A 58 2.64 18.08 -67.05
CA ARG A 58 1.73 18.47 -65.95
C ARG A 58 1.53 17.36 -64.95
N LEU A 59 1.35 16.11 -65.41
CA LEU A 59 1.21 14.95 -64.54
C LEU A 59 2.49 14.71 -63.73
N ARG A 60 3.67 14.79 -64.38
CA ARG A 60 4.97 14.70 -63.68
C ARG A 60 5.14 15.78 -62.62
N ALA A 61 4.80 17.03 -62.94
CA ALA A 61 4.84 18.13 -61.98
C ALA A 61 3.90 17.91 -60.78
N ARG A 62 2.67 17.42 -61.04
CA ARG A 62 1.69 17.10 -59.98
C ARG A 62 2.17 15.96 -59.08
N LEU A 63 2.73 14.90 -59.66
CA LEU A 63 3.30 13.79 -58.89
C LEU A 63 4.51 14.23 -58.06
N ALA A 64 5.40 15.06 -58.62
CA ALA A 64 6.52 15.63 -57.89
C ALA A 64 6.06 16.45 -56.67
N LEU A 65 5.01 17.28 -56.83
CA LEU A 65 4.42 18.04 -55.73
C LEU A 65 3.79 17.12 -54.67
N HIS A 66 3.10 16.05 -55.08
CA HIS A 66 2.52 15.08 -54.14
C HIS A 66 3.60 14.39 -53.30
N VAL A 67 4.67 13.91 -53.94
CA VAL A 67 5.81 13.27 -53.25
C VAL A 67 6.48 14.25 -52.28
N GLN A 68 6.65 15.52 -52.68
CA GLN A 68 7.18 16.56 -51.77
C GLN A 68 6.24 16.81 -50.58
N ALA A 69 4.93 16.88 -50.80
CA ALA A 69 3.95 17.09 -49.74
C ALA A 69 3.91 15.92 -48.75
N GLU A 70 4.02 14.68 -49.22
CA GLU A 70 4.13 13.50 -48.36
C GLU A 70 5.44 13.47 -47.58
N ALA A 71 6.56 13.82 -48.20
CA ALA A 71 7.85 13.92 -47.52
C ALA A 71 7.84 14.98 -46.39
N VAL A 72 7.24 16.14 -46.64
CA VAL A 72 7.07 17.19 -45.62
C VAL A 72 6.18 16.72 -44.48
N LYS A 73 5.06 16.03 -44.78
CA LYS A 73 4.18 15.46 -43.75
C LYS A 73 4.89 14.39 -42.92
N ALA A 74 5.65 13.50 -43.55
CA ALA A 74 6.42 12.47 -42.87
C ALA A 74 7.47 13.09 -41.93
N HIS A 75 8.24 14.06 -42.40
CA HIS A 75 9.23 14.77 -41.58
C HIS A 75 8.57 15.55 -40.42
N ALA A 76 7.41 16.18 -40.64
CA ALA A 76 6.67 16.84 -39.58
C ALA A 76 6.17 15.86 -38.51
N ALA A 77 5.67 14.69 -38.92
CA ALA A 77 5.25 13.62 -38.01
C ALA A 77 6.43 13.04 -37.21
N GLU A 78 7.59 12.82 -37.85
CA GLU A 78 8.82 12.37 -37.20
C GLU A 78 9.31 13.39 -36.16
N LYS A 79 9.36 14.68 -36.52
CA LYS A 79 9.74 15.74 -35.59
C LYS A 79 8.78 15.82 -34.39
N GLN A 80 7.47 15.65 -34.63
CA GLN A 80 6.48 15.65 -33.56
C GLN A 80 6.63 14.43 -32.64
N ALA A 81 6.92 13.25 -33.20
CA ALA A 81 7.21 12.05 -32.42
C ALA A 81 8.47 12.24 -31.55
N LEU A 82 9.56 12.76 -32.11
CA LEU A 82 10.79 13.04 -31.37
C LEU A 82 10.57 14.05 -30.23
N MET A 83 9.81 15.13 -30.49
CA MET A 83 9.48 16.12 -29.45
C MET A 83 8.66 15.50 -28.31
N LYS A 84 7.71 14.62 -28.64
CA LYS A 84 6.95 13.88 -27.64
C LYS A 84 7.85 12.95 -26.84
N ASP A 85 8.76 12.21 -27.48
CA ASP A 85 9.66 11.30 -26.77
C ASP A 85 10.61 12.04 -25.82
N VAL A 86 11.15 13.20 -26.22
CA VAL A 86 11.94 14.07 -25.33
C VAL A 86 11.11 14.54 -24.15
N GLN A 87 9.87 14.97 -24.39
CA GLN A 87 8.97 15.39 -23.31
C GLN A 87 8.68 14.23 -22.35
N HIS A 88 8.36 13.05 -22.87
CA HIS A 88 8.07 11.87 -22.06
C HIS A 88 9.27 11.43 -21.22
N SER A 89 10.49 11.54 -21.78
CA SER A 89 11.73 11.26 -21.06
C SER A 89 11.94 12.24 -19.92
N ALA A 90 11.77 13.55 -20.16
CA ALA A 90 11.90 14.57 -19.13
C ALA A 90 10.85 14.42 -18.01
N GLU A 91 9.61 14.07 -18.37
CA GLU A 91 8.55 13.77 -17.38
C GLU A 91 8.88 12.52 -16.55
N ALA A 92 9.48 11.49 -17.16
CA ALA A 92 9.90 10.28 -16.47
C ALA A 92 11.05 10.55 -15.49
N GLU A 93 12.08 11.31 -15.91
CA GLU A 93 13.16 11.76 -15.04
C GLU A 93 12.63 12.55 -13.83
N HIS A 94 11.69 13.47 -14.07
CA HIS A 94 11.06 14.23 -12.99
C HIS A 94 10.29 13.35 -12.00
N LEU A 95 9.59 12.31 -12.49
CA LEU A 95 8.93 11.35 -11.64
C LEU A 95 9.94 10.55 -10.80
N GLU A 96 11.05 10.10 -11.39
CA GLU A 96 12.09 9.38 -10.67
C GLU A 96 12.69 10.23 -9.54
N GLU A 97 12.96 11.52 -9.80
CA GLU A 97 13.40 12.47 -8.79
C GLU A 97 12.35 12.65 -7.68
N ALA A 98 11.07 12.78 -8.04
CA ALA A 98 9.98 12.92 -7.07
C ALA A 98 9.82 11.67 -6.19
N LEU A 99 9.90 10.48 -6.78
CA LEU A 99 9.87 9.21 -6.06
C LEU A 99 11.09 9.06 -5.15
N ALA A 100 12.27 9.47 -5.59
CA ALA A 100 13.48 9.45 -4.76
C ALA A 100 13.34 10.38 -3.55
N ALA A 101 12.82 11.60 -3.75
CA ALA A 101 12.66 12.63 -2.72
C ALA A 101 11.49 12.41 -1.75
N ALA A 102 10.55 11.52 -2.06
CA ALA A 102 9.39 11.27 -1.20
C ALA A 102 9.79 10.61 0.14
N ASP A 103 9.58 11.28 1.27
CA ASP A 103 9.78 10.74 2.62
C ASP A 103 8.52 10.06 3.19
N GLU A 104 7.38 10.32 2.57
CA GLU A 104 6.06 9.78 2.89
C GLU A 104 5.47 9.10 1.65
N ILE A 105 4.65 8.08 1.87
CA ILE A 105 4.16 7.24 0.78
C ILE A 105 3.07 7.96 -0.03
N GLU A 106 2.32 8.84 0.61
CA GLU A 106 1.29 9.69 0.02
C GLU A 106 1.89 10.59 -1.07
N ALA A 107 3.06 11.19 -0.80
CA ALA A 107 3.77 12.00 -1.80
C ALA A 107 4.20 11.17 -3.03
N ALA A 108 4.57 9.89 -2.82
CA ALA A 108 4.88 8.99 -3.92
C ALA A 108 3.62 8.61 -4.73
N TYR A 109 2.47 8.42 -4.07
CA TYR A 109 1.19 8.21 -4.76
C TYR A 109 0.85 9.42 -5.62
N ASP A 110 0.87 10.63 -5.05
CA ASP A 110 0.52 11.85 -5.77
C ASP A 110 1.40 12.06 -7.01
N ALA A 111 2.71 11.84 -6.89
CA ALA A 111 3.64 11.94 -8.02
C ALA A 111 3.30 10.96 -9.15
N VAL A 112 3.04 9.69 -8.83
CA VAL A 112 2.66 8.67 -9.82
C VAL A 112 1.31 8.99 -10.46
N LEU A 113 0.32 9.40 -9.67
CA LEU A 113 -1.02 9.71 -10.16
C LEU A 113 -1.04 10.95 -11.06
N ALA A 114 -0.28 12.00 -10.70
CA ALA A 114 -0.08 13.16 -11.56
C ALA A 114 0.61 12.77 -12.87
N TYR A 115 1.66 11.96 -12.82
CA TYR A 115 2.36 11.49 -14.01
C TYR A 115 1.44 10.68 -14.93
N VAL A 116 0.66 9.73 -14.40
CA VAL A 116 -0.32 8.96 -15.19
C VAL A 116 -1.36 9.88 -15.82
N ARG A 117 -1.88 10.85 -15.06
CA ARG A 117 -2.86 11.82 -15.57
C ARG A 117 -2.29 12.67 -16.71
N GLN A 118 -1.08 13.20 -16.55
CA GLN A 118 -0.39 14.02 -17.54
C GLN A 118 -0.06 13.22 -18.80
N ARG A 119 0.45 12.00 -18.62
CA ARG A 119 0.97 11.15 -19.68
C ARG A 119 -0.14 10.50 -20.51
N LEU A 120 -1.18 9.98 -19.84
CA LEU A 120 -2.22 9.16 -20.46
C LEU A 120 -3.56 9.90 -20.61
N GLY A 121 -3.76 11.01 -19.90
CA GLY A 121 -5.07 11.66 -19.79
C GLY A 121 -6.13 10.79 -19.08
N ALA A 122 -5.70 9.72 -18.42
CA ALA A 122 -6.54 8.76 -17.73
C ALA A 122 -6.78 9.19 -16.27
N ASN A 123 -7.80 8.62 -15.63
CA ASN A 123 -7.94 8.66 -14.17
C ASN A 123 -7.10 7.53 -13.57
N ALA A 124 -6.53 7.77 -12.40
CA ALA A 124 -5.70 6.78 -11.72
C ALA A 124 -5.95 6.81 -10.21
N TYR A 125 -5.73 5.68 -9.56
CA TYR A 125 -5.89 5.53 -8.12
C TYR A 125 -5.06 4.38 -7.56
N VAL A 126 -4.80 4.43 -6.27
CA VAL A 126 -4.09 3.42 -5.51
C VAL A 126 -5.02 2.87 -4.43
N ALA A 127 -5.11 1.55 -4.35
CA ALA A 127 -5.80 0.87 -3.25
C ALA A 127 -4.84 -0.10 -2.56
N LEU A 128 -4.80 -0.07 -1.23
CA LEU A 128 -3.93 -0.92 -0.42
C LEU A 128 -4.66 -2.18 0.01
N ALA A 129 -3.95 -3.31 -0.06
CA ALA A 129 -4.41 -4.58 0.45
C ALA A 129 -4.34 -4.63 1.97
N ASP A 130 -5.34 -5.27 2.58
CA ASP A 130 -5.24 -5.74 3.96
C ASP A 130 -4.07 -6.74 4.06
N ARG A 131 -3.05 -6.35 4.79
CA ARG A 131 -1.88 -7.20 5.04
C ARG A 131 -1.72 -7.44 6.52
N PRO A 132 -1.29 -8.65 6.91
CA PRO A 132 -0.79 -8.85 8.26
C PRO A 132 0.38 -7.89 8.50
N GLU A 133 0.46 -7.35 9.70
CA GLU A 133 1.56 -6.46 10.07
C GLU A 133 2.90 -7.17 9.86
N ARG A 134 3.77 -6.59 9.02
CA ARG A 134 5.08 -7.16 8.73
C ARG A 134 5.94 -7.06 9.98
N VAL A 135 6.04 -8.16 10.71
CA VAL A 135 6.99 -8.29 11.81
C VAL A 135 8.36 -8.49 11.19
N LEU A 136 9.14 -7.42 11.06
CA LEU A 136 10.56 -7.61 10.74
C LEU A 136 11.20 -8.39 11.88
N PRO A 137 12.06 -9.39 11.57
CA PRO A 137 12.90 -9.98 12.57
C PRO A 137 13.74 -8.84 13.14
N VAL A 138 13.46 -8.48 14.40
CA VAL A 138 14.30 -7.54 15.13
C VAL A 138 15.70 -8.12 15.06
N PRO A 139 16.68 -7.44 14.43
CA PRO A 139 18.03 -7.96 14.36
C PRO A 139 18.42 -8.34 15.78
N PRO A 140 18.90 -9.59 16.02
CA PRO A 140 19.19 -10.07 17.35
C PRO A 140 20.01 -8.99 18.02
N ALA A 141 19.49 -8.45 19.12
CA ALA A 141 20.10 -7.32 19.81
C ALA A 141 21.56 -7.70 19.99
N ALA A 142 22.47 -7.03 19.26
CA ALA A 142 23.87 -7.43 19.19
C ALA A 142 24.30 -7.62 20.63
N GLU A 143 24.53 -8.87 21.02
CA GLU A 143 24.75 -9.22 22.42
C GLU A 143 25.85 -8.29 22.89
N ALA A 144 25.51 -7.37 23.80
CA ALA A 144 26.44 -6.40 24.29
C ALA A 144 27.67 -7.21 24.73
N PRO A 145 28.86 -6.95 24.17
CA PRO A 145 30.02 -7.81 24.33
C PRO A 145 30.12 -8.11 25.81
N ALA A 146 29.92 -9.37 26.17
CA ALA A 146 29.92 -9.81 27.55
C ALA A 146 31.19 -9.23 28.15
N ALA A 147 31.03 -8.27 29.07
CA ALA A 147 32.16 -7.60 29.67
C ALA A 147 32.95 -8.70 30.37
N ASP A 148 34.09 -9.04 29.76
CA ASP A 148 34.92 -10.18 30.08
C ASP A 148 35.57 -9.91 31.43
N ALA A 149 34.80 -10.14 32.48
CA ALA A 149 35.21 -10.13 33.87
C ALA A 149 35.43 -11.59 34.27
N SER A 150 36.48 -12.20 33.75
CA SER A 150 37.03 -13.42 34.34
C SER A 150 38.52 -13.28 34.58
N ALA A 151 38.84 -13.49 35.85
CA ALA A 151 40.15 -13.39 36.43
C ALA A 151 41.10 -14.46 35.89
N ALA A 152 42.37 -14.07 35.84
CA ALA A 152 43.49 -14.97 35.69
C ALA A 152 43.40 -16.18 36.64
N THR A 153 43.52 -17.39 36.10
CA THR A 153 44.09 -18.55 36.80
C THR A 153 45.02 -19.30 35.83
N PRO A 154 46.24 -19.68 36.24
CA PRO A 154 47.25 -20.22 35.34
C PRO A 154 47.22 -21.76 35.23
N ALA A 155 47.61 -22.22 34.04
CA ALA A 155 48.43 -23.39 33.73
C ALA A 155 48.17 -24.75 34.45
N GLY A 156 47.68 -25.71 33.67
CA GLY A 156 47.90 -27.16 33.79
C GLY A 156 47.39 -27.80 32.49
N GLU A 157 48.28 -28.12 31.54
CA GLU A 157 48.94 -29.41 31.30
C GLU A 157 48.01 -30.49 30.73
N ASP A 158 48.34 -30.88 29.48
CA ASP A 158 48.08 -32.11 28.73
C ASP A 158 46.65 -32.66 28.65
N ASP A 159 46.03 -32.54 27.47
CA ASP A 159 45.19 -33.62 26.93
C ASP A 159 45.07 -33.60 25.39
N GLU A 160 44.98 -34.80 24.83
CA GLU A 160 45.14 -35.18 23.41
C GLU A 160 44.13 -34.57 22.40
N PRO A 161 44.49 -34.46 21.11
CA PRO A 161 43.55 -34.05 20.06
C PRO A 161 42.59 -35.19 19.71
N ALA A 162 41.35 -35.09 20.19
CA ALA A 162 40.24 -35.94 19.75
C ALA A 162 39.83 -35.60 18.30
N GLU A 163 39.73 -36.64 17.47
CA GLU A 163 39.27 -36.57 16.08
C GLU A 163 37.87 -35.93 15.97
N PRO A 164 37.62 -35.10 14.95
CA PRO A 164 36.28 -34.55 14.72
C PRO A 164 35.35 -35.69 14.30
N ALA A 165 34.38 -36.00 15.17
CA ALA A 165 33.25 -36.84 14.83
C ALA A 165 32.55 -36.25 13.59
N ALA A 166 32.40 -37.07 12.56
CA ALA A 166 31.58 -36.78 11.41
C ALA A 166 30.14 -36.54 11.89
N ASP A 167 29.75 -35.28 11.89
CA ASP A 167 28.38 -34.83 12.12
C ASP A 167 27.56 -35.31 10.91
N GLU A 168 26.90 -36.45 11.08
CA GLU A 168 25.93 -36.99 10.13
C GLU A 168 24.81 -35.96 10.01
N GLY A 169 24.87 -35.16 8.95
CA GLY A 169 23.89 -34.13 8.65
C GLY A 169 22.48 -34.69 8.65
N GLU A 170 21.72 -34.39 9.71
CA GLU A 170 20.28 -34.31 9.63
C GLU A 170 19.97 -33.25 8.56
N GLU A 171 19.69 -33.72 7.33
CA GLU A 171 18.99 -32.94 6.32
C GLU A 171 17.65 -32.53 6.93
N GLY A 172 17.66 -31.37 7.59
CA GLY A 172 16.48 -30.75 8.15
C GLY A 172 15.41 -30.69 7.07
N ALA A 173 14.30 -31.35 7.33
CA ALA A 173 13.16 -31.39 6.43
C ALA A 173 12.85 -29.96 5.94
N PRO A 174 12.62 -29.76 4.62
CA PRO A 174 12.38 -28.44 4.07
C PRO A 174 11.23 -27.79 4.83
N THR A 175 11.54 -26.75 5.59
CA THR A 175 10.58 -25.95 6.33
C THR A 175 9.55 -25.46 5.33
N ALA A 176 8.30 -25.92 5.45
CA ALA A 176 7.23 -25.55 4.52
C ALA A 176 7.15 -24.02 4.45
N GLU A 177 7.25 -23.46 3.24
CA GLU A 177 7.13 -22.02 3.03
C GLU A 177 5.79 -21.53 3.61
N PRO A 178 5.78 -20.44 4.40
CA PRO A 178 4.56 -19.93 4.98
C PRO A 178 3.55 -19.61 3.87
N ALA A 179 2.29 -20.03 4.06
CA ALA A 179 1.23 -19.78 3.09
C ALA A 179 1.11 -18.27 2.81
N LYS A 180 1.18 -17.88 1.54
CA LYS A 180 1.07 -16.48 1.13
C LYS A 180 -0.30 -15.92 1.50
N HIS A 181 -0.31 -14.84 2.28
CA HIS A 181 -1.55 -14.14 2.66
C HIS A 181 -2.31 -13.67 1.42
N ARG A 182 -3.57 -14.05 1.30
CA ARG A 182 -4.47 -13.58 0.23
C ARG A 182 -5.28 -12.40 0.75
N PRO A 183 -5.14 -11.20 0.15
CA PRO A 183 -5.88 -10.02 0.60
C PRO A 183 -7.39 -10.22 0.55
N THR A 184 -8.09 -9.97 1.65
CA THR A 184 -9.56 -10.02 1.72
C THR A 184 -10.21 -8.66 1.45
N LYS A 185 -9.42 -7.58 1.40
CA LYS A 185 -9.93 -6.21 1.34
C LYS A 185 -8.94 -5.28 0.65
N LEU A 186 -9.46 -4.36 -0.17
CA LEU A 186 -8.71 -3.26 -0.75
C LEU A 186 -9.29 -1.93 -0.26
N GLU A 187 -8.47 -1.07 0.32
CA GLU A 187 -8.84 0.27 0.78
C GLU A 187 -8.24 1.32 -0.17
N TYR A 188 -9.08 2.14 -0.80
CA TYR A 188 -8.64 3.16 -1.75
C TYR A 188 -8.05 4.35 -0.97
N VAL A 189 -6.74 4.59 -1.12
CA VAL A 189 -6.01 5.59 -0.31
C VAL A 189 -5.64 6.84 -1.08
N ALA A 190 -5.51 6.76 -2.41
CA ALA A 190 -5.15 7.89 -3.26
C ALA A 190 -5.86 7.79 -4.61
N ALA A 191 -6.20 8.93 -5.19
CA ALA A 191 -6.84 9.03 -6.49
C ALA A 191 -6.49 10.37 -7.16
N THR A 192 -6.59 10.43 -8.48
CA THR A 192 -6.53 11.69 -9.21
C THR A 192 -7.61 12.66 -8.70
N GLU A 193 -7.32 13.97 -8.69
CA GLU A 193 -8.10 15.01 -8.01
C GLU A 193 -9.63 14.92 -8.22
N ALA A 194 -10.06 14.60 -9.45
CA ALA A 194 -11.48 14.47 -9.80
C ALA A 194 -12.21 13.32 -9.07
N ASP A 195 -11.48 12.26 -8.69
CA ASP A 195 -12.04 11.03 -8.12
C ASP A 195 -11.77 10.86 -6.61
N VAL A 196 -10.98 11.75 -6.00
CA VAL A 196 -10.73 11.76 -4.55
C VAL A 196 -12.02 11.64 -3.71
N PRO A 197 -13.06 12.48 -3.90
CA PRO A 197 -14.27 12.40 -3.09
C PRO A 197 -15.11 11.14 -3.35
N LEU A 198 -14.89 10.47 -4.48
CA LEU A 198 -15.63 9.27 -4.87
C LEU A 198 -14.96 8.00 -4.34
N LEU A 199 -13.64 7.92 -4.42
CA LEU A 199 -12.86 6.72 -4.21
C LEU A 199 -12.16 6.67 -2.86
N VAL A 200 -11.53 7.74 -2.39
CA VAL A 200 -10.67 7.68 -1.21
C VAL A 200 -11.49 7.34 0.04
N GLY A 201 -11.04 6.35 0.81
CA GLY A 201 -11.74 5.78 1.95
C GLY A 201 -12.82 4.74 1.61
N LYS A 202 -13.03 4.42 0.32
CA LYS A 202 -13.88 3.29 -0.07
C LYS A 202 -13.12 1.98 0.10
N GLU A 203 -13.88 0.91 0.31
CA GLU A 203 -13.34 -0.42 0.58
C GLU A 203 -13.98 -1.44 -0.37
N LEU A 204 -13.15 -2.17 -1.11
CA LEU A 204 -13.60 -3.31 -1.91
C LEU A 204 -13.30 -4.59 -1.13
N LEU A 205 -14.35 -5.33 -0.76
CA LEU A 205 -14.23 -6.60 -0.03
C LEU A 205 -14.16 -7.77 -1.02
N ARG A 206 -13.33 -8.76 -0.72
CA ARG A 206 -13.29 -10.04 -1.41
C ARG A 206 -14.49 -10.84 -0.93
N VAL A 207 -15.27 -11.37 -1.87
CA VAL A 207 -16.36 -12.28 -1.49
C VAL A 207 -15.76 -13.59 -1.00
N THR A 208 -15.89 -13.81 0.30
CA THR A 208 -15.71 -15.11 0.90
C THR A 208 -16.89 -15.96 0.45
N LEU A 209 -16.65 -16.84 -0.53
CA LEU A 209 -17.54 -17.98 -0.69
C LEU A 209 -17.57 -18.68 0.69
N PRO A 210 -18.76 -19.00 1.23
CA PRO A 210 -18.84 -19.83 2.43
C PRO A 210 -17.90 -21.00 2.21
N ALA A 211 -16.89 -21.15 3.09
CA ALA A 211 -15.96 -22.26 2.98
C ALA A 211 -16.83 -23.50 2.89
N ASP A 212 -16.77 -24.20 1.74
CA ASP A 212 -17.69 -25.29 1.38
C ASP A 212 -18.03 -26.07 2.64
N GLY A 213 -19.26 -25.86 3.13
CA GLY A 213 -19.82 -26.56 4.27
C GLY A 213 -20.02 -28.01 3.87
N GLY A 214 -18.92 -28.73 3.70
CA GLY A 214 -18.91 -30.17 3.70
C GLY A 214 -19.23 -30.59 5.12
N ASP A 215 -20.52 -30.85 5.36
CA ASP A 215 -21.01 -31.95 6.20
C ASP A 215 -22.54 -31.90 6.42
N ASP A 216 -23.35 -31.47 5.44
CA ASP A 216 -24.79 -31.73 5.49
C ASP A 216 -25.29 -32.34 4.18
N ASP A 217 -25.32 -33.67 4.17
CA ASP A 217 -26.24 -34.64 3.56
C ASP A 217 -27.51 -34.12 2.85
N ALA A 218 -27.41 -33.17 1.93
CA ALA A 218 -28.50 -32.82 1.02
C ALA A 218 -28.43 -33.69 -0.23
N ALA A 219 -29.04 -34.87 -0.07
CA ALA A 219 -29.48 -35.85 -1.06
C ALA A 219 -29.21 -35.53 -2.55
N ALA A 220 -28.51 -36.49 -3.16
CA ALA A 220 -28.43 -36.77 -4.58
C ALA A 220 -29.74 -36.47 -5.35
N ASP A 221 -29.67 -35.50 -6.25
CA ASP A 221 -30.39 -35.57 -7.52
C ASP A 221 -29.32 -35.60 -8.62
N ASP A 222 -29.14 -36.81 -9.18
CA ASP A 222 -28.33 -37.15 -10.32
C ASP A 222 -28.82 -36.43 -11.58
N ASP A 223 -28.17 -35.32 -11.96
CA ASP A 223 -28.17 -34.84 -13.34
C ASP A 223 -26.72 -34.76 -13.82
N GLU A 224 -26.24 -35.89 -14.36
CA GLU A 224 -25.01 -36.03 -15.13
C GLU A 224 -25.08 -35.22 -16.44
N GLU A 225 -24.88 -33.90 -16.38
CA GLU A 225 -24.46 -33.13 -17.57
C GLU A 225 -22.92 -33.05 -17.61
N GLU A 226 -22.35 -34.03 -18.30
CA GLU A 226 -20.95 -34.08 -18.73
C GLU A 226 -20.54 -32.79 -19.48
N GLY A 227 -19.45 -32.17 -19.04
CA GLY A 227 -18.53 -31.48 -19.96
C GLY A 227 -18.46 -29.95 -19.92
N GLY A 228 -19.02 -29.28 -18.93
CA GLY A 228 -18.89 -27.83 -18.76
C GLY A 228 -18.13 -27.46 -17.50
N GLY A 229 -16.80 -27.25 -17.58
CA GLY A 229 -16.00 -26.82 -16.44
C GLY A 229 -16.68 -25.68 -15.69
N ALA A 230 -17.08 -25.94 -14.45
CA ALA A 230 -17.84 -25.04 -13.60
C ALA A 230 -17.05 -23.74 -13.38
N ARG A 231 -17.23 -22.78 -14.29
CA ARG A 231 -16.73 -21.43 -14.12
C ARG A 231 -17.45 -20.88 -12.91
N ARG A 232 -16.73 -20.75 -11.78
CA ARG A 232 -17.16 -20.01 -10.59
C ARG A 232 -18.01 -18.82 -11.04
N ARG A 233 -19.29 -18.79 -10.65
CA ARG A 233 -20.12 -17.59 -10.84
C ARG A 233 -19.57 -16.52 -9.92
N VAL A 234 -18.53 -15.82 -10.39
CA VAL A 234 -18.01 -14.61 -9.75
C VAL A 234 -19.19 -13.65 -9.69
N GLY A 235 -19.57 -13.21 -8.48
CA GLY A 235 -20.71 -12.32 -8.33
C GLY A 235 -20.49 -10.98 -9.00
N VAL A 236 -21.59 -10.28 -9.23
CA VAL A 236 -21.62 -9.00 -9.93
C VAL A 236 -20.97 -7.94 -9.04
N GLY A 237 -19.85 -7.36 -9.51
CA GLY A 237 -19.12 -6.27 -8.87
C GLY A 237 -18.00 -6.70 -7.91
N GLU A 238 -17.54 -7.95 -7.96
CA GLU A 238 -16.78 -8.58 -6.86
C GLU A 238 -15.27 -8.78 -7.09
N GLY A 239 -14.68 -8.14 -8.10
CA GLY A 239 -13.22 -7.99 -8.09
C GLY A 239 -12.50 -8.65 -9.24
N VAL A 240 -12.72 -8.07 -10.41
CA VAL A 240 -11.66 -7.97 -11.42
C VAL A 240 -10.29 -7.61 -10.81
N SER A 241 -10.26 -6.77 -9.78
CA SER A 241 -9.06 -6.41 -9.02
C SER A 241 -8.48 -7.59 -8.24
N PHE A 242 -9.30 -8.35 -7.50
CA PHE A 242 -8.84 -9.56 -6.81
C PHE A 242 -8.40 -10.66 -7.76
N ALA A 243 -9.06 -10.81 -8.91
CA ALA A 243 -8.61 -11.72 -9.96
C ALA A 243 -7.23 -11.32 -10.52
N ALA A 244 -6.96 -10.02 -10.68
CA ALA A 244 -5.63 -9.56 -11.07
C ALA A 244 -4.58 -9.88 -9.99
N ILE A 245 -4.92 -9.69 -8.71
CA ILE A 245 -4.05 -10.03 -7.57
C ILE A 245 -3.75 -11.53 -7.56
N ASP A 246 -4.78 -12.37 -7.68
CA ASP A 246 -4.64 -13.82 -7.63
C ASP A 246 -3.76 -14.34 -8.77
N ASP A 247 -3.93 -13.83 -10.00
CA ASP A 247 -3.05 -14.13 -11.14
C ASP A 247 -1.59 -13.73 -10.88
N ALA A 248 -1.37 -12.52 -10.37
CA ALA A 248 -0.03 -12.01 -10.10
C ALA A 248 0.66 -12.82 -8.99
N MET A 249 -0.08 -13.20 -7.94
CA MET A 249 0.42 -14.07 -6.88
C MET A 249 0.70 -15.51 -7.34
N ALA A 250 -0.03 -15.99 -8.36
CA ALA A 250 0.22 -17.26 -9.04
C ALA A 250 1.38 -17.20 -10.04
N ALA A 251 2.06 -16.05 -10.17
CA ALA A 251 3.14 -15.80 -11.12
C ALA A 251 2.73 -16.08 -12.58
N GLU A 252 1.48 -15.76 -12.94
CA GLU A 252 1.04 -15.82 -14.33
C GLU A 252 1.84 -14.85 -15.23
N PRO A 253 1.98 -15.14 -16.53
CA PRO A 253 2.86 -14.38 -17.43
C PRO A 253 2.43 -12.92 -17.64
N LYS A 254 1.21 -12.54 -17.23
CA LYS A 254 0.71 -11.16 -17.35
C LYS A 254 0.61 -10.53 -15.96
N PRO A 255 1.47 -9.54 -15.65
CA PRO A 255 1.47 -8.89 -14.34
C PRO A 255 0.37 -7.84 -14.17
N TYR A 256 -0.58 -7.77 -15.12
CA TYR A 256 -1.71 -6.85 -15.09
C TYR A 256 -2.91 -7.43 -15.84
N ARG A 257 -4.10 -6.93 -15.54
CA ARG A 257 -5.33 -7.23 -16.28
C ARG A 257 -5.94 -5.96 -16.87
N LEU A 258 -6.26 -6.02 -18.17
CA LEU A 258 -6.91 -4.96 -18.92
C LEU A 258 -8.30 -5.42 -19.38
N TRP A 259 -9.32 -4.60 -19.10
CA TRP A 259 -10.69 -4.80 -19.57
C TRP A 259 -11.08 -3.65 -20.51
N ARG A 260 -11.06 -3.89 -21.83
CA ARG A 260 -11.32 -2.86 -22.87
C ARG A 260 -12.75 -2.30 -22.92
N THR A 261 -13.69 -2.96 -22.24
CA THR A 261 -15.06 -2.49 -22.12
C THR A 261 -15.53 -2.84 -20.72
N ALA A 262 -15.08 -2.09 -19.73
CA ALA A 262 -15.32 -2.35 -18.32
C ALA A 262 -16.81 -2.64 -18.00
N ILE A 263 -17.74 -1.88 -18.60
CA ILE A 263 -19.19 -2.04 -18.41
C ILE A 263 -19.75 -3.40 -18.88
N THR A 264 -19.05 -4.12 -19.75
CA THR A 264 -19.50 -5.45 -20.20
C THR A 264 -19.09 -6.57 -19.25
N ASN A 265 -18.16 -6.30 -18.34
CA ASN A 265 -17.74 -7.27 -17.34
C ASN A 265 -18.52 -7.02 -16.04
N PRO A 266 -19.47 -7.91 -15.67
CA PRO A 266 -20.28 -7.72 -14.48
C PRO A 266 -19.46 -7.72 -13.19
N SER A 267 -18.25 -8.28 -13.17
CA SER A 267 -17.36 -8.31 -12.01
C SER A 267 -16.60 -7.00 -11.78
N VAL A 268 -16.72 -6.02 -12.68
CA VAL A 268 -16.16 -4.67 -12.46
C VAL A 268 -17.07 -3.89 -11.51
N LYS A 269 -16.51 -3.46 -10.37
CA LYS A 269 -17.20 -2.56 -9.45
C LYS A 269 -17.10 -1.12 -9.95
N PHE A 270 -18.25 -0.49 -10.19
CA PHE A 270 -18.34 0.96 -10.39
C PHE A 270 -18.80 1.62 -9.09
N TRP A 271 -18.02 2.58 -8.58
CA TRP A 271 -18.38 3.38 -7.40
C TRP A 271 -19.42 4.47 -7.70
N TYR A 272 -19.62 4.77 -8.98
CA TYR A 272 -20.63 5.69 -9.49
C TYR A 272 -21.39 5.06 -10.67
N MET A 273 -21.98 5.88 -11.55
CA MET A 273 -22.67 5.40 -12.75
C MET A 273 -21.72 4.59 -13.67
N PRO A 274 -22.13 3.40 -14.13
CA PRO A 274 -21.36 2.62 -15.10
C PRO A 274 -21.10 3.41 -16.39
N ARG A 275 -19.88 3.35 -16.89
CA ARG A 275 -19.44 4.05 -18.10
C ARG A 275 -18.69 3.10 -19.04
N LYS A 276 -18.72 3.42 -20.33
CA LYS A 276 -17.89 2.73 -21.33
C LYS A 276 -16.44 3.21 -21.23
N GLY A 277 -15.50 2.31 -21.46
CA GLY A 277 -14.07 2.60 -21.44
C GLY A 277 -13.27 1.39 -20.97
N ASP A 278 -11.96 1.58 -20.91
CA ASP A 278 -10.98 0.62 -20.45
C ASP A 278 -10.79 0.77 -18.94
N TYR A 279 -10.60 -0.36 -18.26
CA TYR A 279 -10.09 -0.42 -16.89
C TYR A 279 -8.84 -1.30 -16.87
N LEU A 280 -7.75 -0.79 -16.31
CA LEU A 280 -6.49 -1.48 -16.09
C LEU A 280 -6.26 -1.61 -14.59
N CYS A 281 -5.97 -2.83 -14.14
CA CYS A 281 -5.57 -3.11 -12.77
C CYS A 281 -4.18 -3.75 -12.77
N VAL A 282 -3.25 -3.12 -12.05
CA VAL A 282 -1.89 -3.61 -11.87
C VAL A 282 -1.63 -3.87 -10.38
N PRO A 283 -1.50 -5.13 -9.94
CA PRO A 283 -1.09 -5.46 -8.58
C PRO A 283 0.33 -4.98 -8.26
N MET A 284 0.51 -4.48 -7.04
CA MET A 284 1.81 -4.18 -6.46
C MET A 284 2.24 -5.40 -5.65
N ILE A 285 3.18 -6.19 -6.16
CA ILE A 285 3.71 -7.38 -5.46
C ILE A 285 5.08 -7.04 -4.89
N ASP A 286 5.23 -7.23 -3.58
CA ASP A 286 6.48 -6.93 -2.87
C ASP A 286 7.56 -8.01 -3.09
N SER A 287 8.75 -7.75 -2.56
CA SER A 287 9.90 -8.68 -2.63
C SER A 287 9.64 -10.04 -1.97
N THR A 288 8.61 -10.15 -1.13
CA THR A 288 8.19 -11.41 -0.48
C THR A 288 7.13 -12.17 -1.29
N GLY A 289 6.65 -11.59 -2.38
CA GLY A 289 5.56 -12.13 -3.19
C GLY A 289 4.17 -11.86 -2.59
N ALA A 290 4.06 -10.99 -1.59
CA ALA A 290 2.80 -10.56 -1.01
C ALA A 290 2.24 -9.35 -1.78
N CYS A 291 0.92 -9.31 -1.93
CA CYS A 291 0.26 -8.19 -2.60
C CYS A 291 0.12 -7.00 -1.65
N VAL A 292 0.76 -5.90 -2.02
CA VAL A 292 0.76 -4.62 -1.29
C VAL A 292 -0.53 -3.84 -1.49
N GLY A 293 -1.06 -3.93 -2.69
CA GLY A 293 -2.19 -3.15 -3.17
C GLY A 293 -2.27 -3.23 -4.69
N ILE A 294 -2.98 -2.29 -5.29
CA ILE A 294 -3.13 -2.16 -6.73
C ILE A 294 -2.95 -0.70 -7.17
N VAL A 295 -2.47 -0.52 -8.39
CA VAL A 295 -2.62 0.71 -9.17
C VAL A 295 -3.73 0.48 -10.20
N GLY A 296 -4.82 1.22 -10.06
CA GLY A 296 -5.93 1.23 -11.00
C GLY A 296 -5.82 2.41 -11.94
N VAL A 297 -6.04 2.19 -13.24
CA VAL A 297 -6.09 3.24 -14.26
C VAL A 297 -7.32 3.00 -15.13
N ASP A 298 -8.08 4.04 -15.39
CA ASP A 298 -9.24 3.95 -16.28
C ASP A 298 -9.41 5.19 -17.15
N ASN A 299 -10.04 5.00 -18.29
CA ASN A 299 -10.43 6.08 -19.19
C ASN A 299 -11.95 6.08 -19.41
N LEU A 300 -12.70 5.80 -18.35
CA LEU A 300 -14.15 5.66 -18.39
C LEU A 300 -14.83 6.96 -18.86
N GLY A 301 -15.53 6.89 -19.99
CA GLY A 301 -16.17 8.01 -20.66
C GLY A 301 -15.28 8.74 -21.67
N ALA A 302 -14.00 8.35 -21.81
CA ALA A 302 -13.14 8.81 -22.88
C ALA A 302 -13.34 7.96 -24.16
N ALA A 303 -12.99 8.53 -25.31
CA ALA A 303 -13.06 7.84 -26.61
C ALA A 303 -11.78 7.05 -26.95
N THR A 304 -10.73 7.20 -26.15
CA THR A 304 -9.43 6.57 -26.35
C THR A 304 -9.36 5.24 -25.62
N HIS A 305 -8.64 4.26 -26.17
CA HIS A 305 -8.32 2.99 -25.51
C HIS A 305 -6.88 3.01 -24.99
N LEU A 306 -6.61 2.25 -23.92
CA LEU A 306 -5.27 2.02 -23.42
C LEU A 306 -4.53 1.08 -24.38
N SER A 307 -3.35 1.52 -24.82
CA SER A 307 -2.44 0.74 -25.64
C SER A 307 -1.61 -0.22 -24.78
N ASP A 308 -0.94 -1.19 -25.42
CA ASP A 308 -0.05 -2.11 -24.70
C ASP A 308 1.16 -1.37 -24.09
N ALA A 309 1.60 -0.27 -24.72
CA ALA A 309 2.64 0.60 -24.17
C ALA A 309 2.18 1.33 -22.90
N ASP A 310 0.92 1.76 -22.85
CA ASP A 310 0.33 2.37 -21.65
C ASP A 310 0.26 1.35 -20.51
N CYS A 311 -0.17 0.12 -20.80
CA CYS A 311 -0.18 -0.96 -19.82
C CYS A 311 1.23 -1.27 -19.27
N ALA A 312 2.23 -1.36 -20.15
CA ALA A 312 3.62 -1.59 -19.75
C ALA A 312 4.17 -0.44 -18.89
N LEU A 313 3.84 0.81 -19.24
CA LEU A 313 4.21 1.98 -18.46
C LEU A 313 3.62 1.90 -17.04
N VAL A 314 2.30 1.72 -16.92
CA VAL A 314 1.62 1.65 -15.61
C VAL A 314 2.15 0.47 -14.79
N HIS A 315 2.51 -0.64 -15.43
CA HIS A 315 3.18 -1.74 -14.76
C HIS A 315 4.55 -1.34 -14.18
N GLY A 316 5.40 -0.67 -14.96
CA GLY A 316 6.67 -0.12 -14.45
C GLY A 316 6.46 0.86 -13.28
N LEU A 317 5.43 1.70 -13.34
CA LEU A 317 5.07 2.62 -12.26
C LEU A 317 4.63 1.89 -10.99
N ALA A 318 3.82 0.83 -11.11
CA ALA A 318 3.41 0.02 -9.97
C ALA A 318 4.60 -0.68 -9.29
N LEU A 319 5.58 -1.16 -10.08
CA LEU A 319 6.82 -1.74 -9.55
C LEU A 319 7.66 -0.69 -8.81
N ALA A 320 7.85 0.49 -9.40
CA ALA A 320 8.60 1.59 -8.78
C ALA A 320 7.93 2.06 -7.48
N LEU A 321 6.61 2.19 -7.49
CA LEU A 321 5.83 2.57 -6.31
C LEU A 321 5.89 1.50 -5.21
N CYS A 322 5.83 0.22 -5.59
CA CYS A 322 5.97 -0.89 -4.64
C CYS A 322 7.37 -0.91 -3.99
N ALA A 323 8.43 -0.74 -4.78
CA ALA A 323 9.80 -0.64 -4.26
C ALA A 323 9.96 0.56 -3.31
N LYS A 324 9.34 1.70 -3.63
CA LYS A 324 9.33 2.87 -2.73
C LYS A 324 8.57 2.61 -1.44
N PHE A 325 7.42 1.93 -1.52
CA PHE A 325 6.65 1.49 -0.36
C PHE A 325 7.50 0.62 0.58
N GLU A 326 8.18 -0.39 0.05
CA GLU A 326 9.05 -1.26 0.85
C GLU A 326 10.21 -0.49 1.50
N ALA A 327 10.84 0.43 0.76
CA ALA A 327 11.93 1.23 1.28
C ALA A 327 11.49 2.13 2.46
N LEU A 328 10.32 2.78 2.33
CA LEU A 328 9.76 3.62 3.38
C LEU A 328 9.29 2.80 4.59
N GLU A 329 8.67 1.64 4.36
CA GLU A 329 8.26 0.73 5.43
C GLU A 329 9.48 0.20 6.20
N LEU A 330 10.53 -0.22 5.51
CA LEU A 330 11.79 -0.67 6.13
C LEU A 330 12.44 0.47 6.93
N ALA A 331 12.50 1.68 6.39
CA ALA A 331 13.02 2.85 7.10
C ALA A 331 12.20 3.17 8.35
N ARG A 332 10.87 3.07 8.29
CA ARG A 332 9.98 3.23 9.45
C ARG A 332 10.28 2.18 10.52
N LEU A 333 10.37 0.90 10.14
CA LEU A 333 10.61 -0.18 11.08
C LEU A 333 12.01 -0.11 11.71
N HIS A 334 13.03 0.34 10.97
CA HIS A 334 14.35 0.63 11.54
C HIS A 334 14.33 1.77 12.56
N ARG A 335 13.59 2.86 12.29
CA ARG A 335 13.39 3.95 13.26
C ARG A 335 12.71 3.44 14.53
N GLU A 336 11.63 2.68 14.39
CA GLU A 336 10.90 2.09 15.52
C GLU A 336 11.78 1.12 16.33
N ALA A 337 12.58 0.30 15.67
CA ALA A 337 13.53 -0.60 16.33
C ALA A 337 14.62 0.17 17.09
N ALA A 338 15.18 1.23 16.50
CA ALA A 338 16.17 2.08 17.14
C ALA A 338 15.60 2.82 18.36
N GLU A 339 14.37 3.33 18.25
CA GLU A 339 13.65 3.96 19.36
C GLU A 339 13.36 2.97 20.49
N LEU A 340 12.92 1.75 20.15
CA LEU A 340 12.70 0.69 21.12
C LEU A 340 13.99 0.29 21.83
N ALA A 341 15.10 0.19 21.09
CA ALA A 341 16.42 -0.08 21.68
C ALA A 341 16.86 1.05 22.62
N ALA A 342 16.66 2.31 22.24
CA ALA A 342 16.93 3.46 23.11
C ALA A 342 16.07 3.43 24.38
N MET A 343 14.77 3.13 24.27
CA MET A 343 13.87 2.98 25.41
C MET A 343 14.30 1.85 26.36
N ARG A 344 14.73 0.71 25.80
CA ARG A 344 15.25 -0.42 26.60
C ARG A 344 16.55 -0.05 27.32
N ALA A 345 17.44 0.71 26.69
CA ALA A 345 18.67 1.18 27.31
C ALA A 345 18.40 2.15 28.49
N VAL A 346 17.45 3.08 28.32
CA VAL A 346 17.02 3.98 29.41
C VAL A 346 16.42 3.18 30.56
N TYR A 347 15.56 2.21 30.25
CA TYR A 347 14.96 1.34 31.26
C TYR A 347 16.02 0.54 32.05
N ALA A 348 17.03 -0.01 31.37
CA ALA A 348 18.11 -0.74 32.03
C ALA A 348 18.92 0.14 33.00
N GLN A 349 19.14 1.41 32.67
CA GLN A 349 19.78 2.37 33.58
C GLN A 349 18.90 2.66 34.80
N GLU A 350 17.59 2.81 34.62
CA GLU A 350 16.65 3.02 35.72
C GLU A 350 16.50 1.77 36.60
N GLU A 351 16.58 0.57 36.03
CA GLU A 351 16.60 -0.69 36.79
C GLU A 351 17.85 -0.79 37.67
N ALA A 352 19.03 -0.38 37.16
CA ALA A 352 20.25 -0.30 37.97
C ALA A 352 20.12 0.75 39.10
N ARG A 353 19.51 1.90 38.84
CA ARG A 353 19.21 2.92 39.87
C ARG A 353 18.24 2.40 40.92
N LEU A 354 17.20 1.69 40.49
CA LEU A 354 16.23 1.06 41.38
C LEU A 354 16.88 0.01 42.27
N ALA A 355 17.79 -0.82 41.73
CA ALA A 355 18.52 -1.80 42.52
C ALA A 355 19.30 -1.14 43.67
N GLY A 356 19.97 -0.01 43.40
CA GLY A 356 20.63 0.81 44.43
C GLY A 356 19.64 1.36 45.47
N ALA A 357 18.52 1.92 45.02
CA ALA A 357 17.49 2.46 45.91
C ALA A 357 16.82 1.38 46.78
N LEU A 358 16.67 0.16 46.26
CA LEU A 358 16.16 -0.99 47.01
C LEU A 358 17.17 -1.47 48.06
N ALA A 359 18.46 -1.49 47.73
CA ALA A 359 19.51 -1.79 48.71
C ALA A 359 19.52 -0.76 49.86
N GLU A 360 19.30 0.53 49.56
CA GLU A 360 19.18 1.58 50.58
C GLU A 360 17.88 1.51 51.40
N ALA A 361 16.79 0.98 50.83
CA ALA A 361 15.53 0.82 51.55
C ALA A 361 15.61 -0.25 52.65
N GLY A 362 16.50 -1.24 52.49
CA GLY A 362 16.66 -2.34 53.44
C GLY A 362 15.37 -3.17 53.58
N GLU A 363 14.97 -3.45 54.82
CA GLU A 363 13.77 -4.25 55.14
C GLU A 363 12.47 -3.42 55.17
N ASP A 364 12.52 -2.11 54.91
CA ASP A 364 11.32 -1.26 54.86
C ASP A 364 10.56 -1.46 53.55
N GLU A 365 9.55 -2.35 53.58
CA GLU A 365 8.72 -2.72 52.43
C GLU A 365 8.01 -1.50 51.80
N LEU A 366 7.59 -0.52 52.61
CA LEU A 366 6.92 0.68 52.12
C LEU A 366 7.92 1.58 51.37
N ARG A 367 9.12 1.75 51.91
CA ARG A 367 10.19 2.50 51.24
C ARG A 367 10.65 1.83 49.96
N ALA A 368 10.77 0.50 49.97
CA ALA A 368 11.09 -0.30 48.79
C ALA A 368 10.00 -0.19 47.70
N GLY A 369 8.72 -0.28 48.10
CA GLY A 369 7.58 -0.06 47.21
C GLY A 369 7.57 1.35 46.61
N ALA A 370 7.84 2.38 47.43
CA ALA A 370 7.91 3.76 46.98
C ALA A 370 9.05 3.99 45.98
N ALA A 371 10.21 3.34 46.17
CA ALA A 371 11.31 3.36 45.21
C ALA A 371 10.91 2.72 43.87
N LYS A 372 10.26 1.55 43.89
CA LYS A 372 9.74 0.88 42.68
C LYS A 372 8.74 1.76 41.92
N LEU A 373 7.82 2.40 42.65
CA LEU A 373 6.82 3.27 42.06
C LEU A 373 7.45 4.53 41.44
N ARG A 374 8.45 5.11 42.09
CA ARG A 374 9.19 6.26 41.55
C ARG A 374 9.91 5.89 40.25
N ALA A 375 10.60 4.75 40.22
CA ALA A 375 11.27 4.26 39.02
C ALA A 375 10.26 3.98 37.87
N ALA A 376 9.14 3.32 38.17
CA ALA A 376 8.10 3.06 37.18
C ALA A 376 7.48 4.36 36.61
N ARG A 377 7.29 5.40 37.45
CA ARG A 377 6.87 6.73 36.98
C ARG A 377 7.92 7.38 36.10
N ALA A 378 9.18 7.38 36.52
CA ALA A 378 10.27 7.96 35.74
C ALA A 378 10.37 7.32 34.35
N ASN A 379 10.25 6.00 34.26
CA ASN A 379 10.22 5.27 32.99
C ASN A 379 9.04 5.68 32.10
N LEU A 380 7.84 5.83 32.67
CA LEU A 380 6.66 6.28 31.92
C LEU A 380 6.76 7.74 31.46
N LEU A 381 7.35 8.62 32.29
CA LEU A 381 7.55 10.03 31.95
C LEU A 381 8.68 10.26 30.94
N ALA A 382 9.62 9.31 30.84
CA ALA A 382 10.66 9.28 29.82
C ALA A 382 10.15 8.84 28.44
N LEU A 383 8.93 8.30 28.35
CA LEU A 383 8.32 7.98 27.06
C LEU A 383 8.08 9.27 26.26
N ASP A 384 8.41 9.21 24.97
CA ASP A 384 8.00 10.27 24.06
C ASP A 384 6.47 10.38 24.04
N LYS A 385 5.96 11.63 24.00
CA LYS A 385 4.53 11.91 24.05
C LYS A 385 3.78 11.26 22.87
N GLY A 386 4.46 11.03 21.75
CA GLY A 386 3.94 10.34 20.58
C GLY A 386 3.63 8.85 20.80
N LYS A 387 4.31 8.17 21.73
CA LYS A 387 4.16 6.70 21.89
C LYS A 387 2.80 6.26 22.39
N LEU A 388 2.16 7.06 23.25
CA LEU A 388 0.76 6.82 23.61
C LEU A 388 -0.18 7.19 22.46
N ALA A 389 0.15 8.19 21.65
CA ALA A 389 -0.65 8.52 20.47
C ALA A 389 -0.61 7.39 19.42
N GLU A 390 0.54 6.73 19.23
CA GLU A 390 0.69 5.55 18.36
C GLU A 390 -0.26 4.41 18.73
N ILE A 391 -0.43 4.13 20.03
CA ILE A 391 -1.39 3.10 20.50
C ILE A 391 -2.83 3.43 20.07
N LYS A 392 -3.18 4.73 20.04
CA LYS A 392 -4.47 5.20 19.52
C LYS A 392 -4.51 5.21 17.99
N GLY A 393 -3.39 5.18 17.29
CA GLY A 393 -3.33 5.05 15.84
C GLY A 393 -3.71 3.65 15.34
N TYR A 394 -3.25 2.60 16.03
CA TYR A 394 -3.41 1.21 15.59
C TYR A 394 -4.87 0.81 15.31
N LYS A 395 -5.11 0.22 14.12
CA LYS A 395 -6.41 -0.33 13.72
C LYS A 395 -6.82 -1.50 14.63
N VAL A 396 -5.89 -2.41 14.86
CA VAL A 396 -6.02 -3.56 15.77
C VAL A 396 -4.97 -3.43 16.86
N VAL A 397 -5.38 -3.51 18.12
CA VAL A 397 -4.49 -3.41 19.28
C VAL A 397 -4.46 -4.76 19.97
N LYS A 398 -3.26 -5.28 20.24
CA LYS A 398 -3.06 -6.55 20.94
C LYS A 398 -3.70 -6.51 22.33
N ARG A 399 -4.26 -7.65 22.77
CA ARG A 399 -5.05 -7.79 24.00
C ARG A 399 -4.30 -7.27 25.23
N GLU A 400 -3.00 -7.53 25.32
CA GLU A 400 -2.12 -7.16 26.42
C GLU A 400 -2.03 -5.64 26.55
N VAL A 401 -1.95 -4.91 25.44
CA VAL A 401 -1.92 -3.43 25.46
C VAL A 401 -3.23 -2.89 26.01
N VAL A 402 -4.37 -3.44 25.56
CA VAL A 402 -5.70 -3.07 26.06
C VAL A 402 -5.81 -3.36 27.56
N ILE A 403 -5.35 -4.52 28.01
CA ILE A 403 -5.33 -4.92 29.42
C ILE A 403 -4.53 -3.91 30.26
N ALA A 404 -3.30 -3.58 29.85
CA ALA A 404 -2.44 -2.65 30.58
C ALA A 404 -3.06 -1.25 30.66
N VAL A 405 -3.59 -0.73 29.54
CA VAL A 405 -4.25 0.58 29.50
C VAL A 405 -5.47 0.61 30.42
N LYS A 406 -6.34 -0.41 30.36
CA LYS A 406 -7.52 -0.49 31.24
C LYS A 406 -7.13 -0.58 32.72
N ALA A 407 -6.10 -1.36 33.05
CA ALA A 407 -5.60 -1.49 34.41
C ALA A 407 -5.14 -0.15 35.00
N VAL A 408 -4.47 0.69 34.20
CA VAL A 408 -4.07 2.04 34.61
C VAL A 408 -5.28 2.91 34.95
N TYR A 409 -6.31 2.90 34.10
CA TYR A 409 -7.53 3.67 34.36
C TYR A 409 -8.30 3.21 35.60
N TYR A 410 -8.32 1.89 35.85
CA TYR A 410 -8.89 1.34 37.08
C TYR A 410 -8.07 1.75 38.31
N ALA A 411 -6.74 1.67 38.27
CA ALA A 411 -5.88 2.10 39.37
C ALA A 411 -6.03 3.61 39.67
N LEU A 412 -6.16 4.44 38.64
CA LEU A 412 -6.38 5.89 38.79
C LEU A 412 -7.81 6.25 39.27
N GLY A 413 -8.75 5.30 39.26
CA GLY A 413 -10.14 5.55 39.60
C GLY A 413 -10.89 6.43 38.59
N ILE A 414 -10.40 6.52 37.35
CA ILE A 414 -11.01 7.37 36.31
C ILE A 414 -12.27 6.73 35.72
N ALA A 415 -12.31 5.40 35.66
CA ALA A 415 -13.45 4.66 35.13
C ALA A 415 -13.76 3.46 36.04
N ARG A 416 -15.04 3.18 36.29
CA ARG A 416 -15.46 1.97 37.02
C ARG A 416 -15.52 0.75 36.10
N ARG A 417 -15.94 0.95 34.84
CA ARG A 417 -16.01 -0.05 33.76
C ARG A 417 -15.61 0.65 32.46
N LEU A 418 -14.72 0.02 31.70
CA LEU A 418 -14.36 0.49 30.35
C LEU A 418 -14.95 -0.44 29.29
N PRO A 419 -15.62 0.10 28.25
CA PRO A 419 -16.27 -0.70 27.21
C PRO A 419 -15.24 -1.45 26.35
N ALA A 420 -15.69 -2.15 25.31
CA ALA A 420 -14.79 -2.75 24.32
C ALA A 420 -13.78 -1.72 23.77
N TRP A 421 -12.63 -2.20 23.27
CA TRP A 421 -11.54 -1.32 22.85
C TRP A 421 -11.95 -0.27 21.81
N PRO A 422 -12.75 -0.55 20.76
CA PRO A 422 -13.16 0.48 19.79
C PRO A 422 -13.88 1.67 20.44
N LYS A 423 -14.81 1.40 21.38
CA LYS A 423 -15.50 2.43 22.15
C LYS A 423 -14.55 3.15 23.10
N THR A 424 -13.67 2.43 23.78
CA THR A 424 -12.65 3.02 24.66
C THR A 424 -11.73 3.96 23.87
N LYS A 425 -11.24 3.53 22.71
CA LYS A 425 -10.37 4.28 21.79
C LYS A 425 -10.99 5.60 21.36
N ALA A 426 -12.30 5.62 21.07
CA ALA A 426 -13.04 6.84 20.74
C ALA A 426 -13.17 7.83 21.93
N MET A 427 -13.14 7.32 23.16
CA MET A 427 -13.19 8.12 24.40
C MET A 427 -11.83 8.72 24.79
N LEU A 428 -10.71 8.18 24.28
CA LEU A 428 -9.37 8.64 24.61
C LEU A 428 -9.11 10.05 24.08
N GLY A 429 -8.79 10.97 24.98
CA GLY A 429 -8.57 12.40 24.69
C GLY A 429 -9.85 13.23 24.51
N THR A 430 -11.03 12.62 24.64
CA THR A 430 -12.33 13.32 24.62
C THR A 430 -12.95 13.34 26.00
N THR A 431 -13.32 12.17 26.50
CA THR A 431 -13.92 11.99 27.84
C THR A 431 -12.95 11.40 28.84
N ILE A 432 -11.94 10.67 28.37
CA ILE A 432 -10.93 10.02 29.19
C ILE A 432 -9.56 10.65 28.87
N PRO A 433 -8.76 11.06 29.87
CA PRO A 433 -7.43 11.63 29.66
C PRO A 433 -6.52 10.71 28.85
N TRP A 434 -5.77 11.24 27.89
CA TRP A 434 -4.84 10.48 27.06
C TRP A 434 -3.54 11.25 26.78
N GLY A 435 -2.49 10.54 26.38
CA GLY A 435 -1.18 11.14 26.09
C GLY A 435 -0.61 11.87 27.30
N ALA A 436 -0.26 13.15 27.12
CA ALA A 436 0.34 13.97 28.17
C ALA A 436 -0.57 14.13 29.42
N GLU A 437 -1.89 14.18 29.25
CA GLU A 437 -2.81 14.31 30.38
C GLU A 437 -2.84 13.05 31.25
N LEU A 438 -2.79 11.87 30.62
CA LEU A 438 -2.70 10.60 31.34
C LEU A 438 -1.38 10.51 32.11
N LEU A 439 -0.26 10.86 31.45
CA LEU A 439 1.05 10.88 32.10
C LEU A 439 1.12 11.85 33.28
N ALA A 440 0.51 13.04 33.17
CA ALA A 440 0.41 13.99 34.27
C ALA A 440 -0.41 13.43 35.44
N LYS A 441 -1.50 12.69 35.16
CA LYS A 441 -2.29 12.01 36.20
C LYS A 441 -1.52 10.88 36.88
N ILE A 442 -0.74 10.11 36.12
CA ILE A 442 0.15 9.05 36.64
C ILE A 442 1.22 9.64 37.56
N ASP A 443 1.80 10.77 37.17
CA ASP A 443 2.83 11.47 37.96
C ASP A 443 2.27 11.99 39.29
N ALA A 444 1.11 12.66 39.24
CA ALA A 444 0.44 13.22 40.41
C ALA A 444 -0.25 12.19 41.32
N PHE A 445 -0.39 10.94 40.88
CA PHE A 445 -1.12 9.92 41.63
C PHE A 445 -0.34 9.49 42.88
N GLU A 446 -0.92 9.51 44.07
CA GLU A 446 -0.26 9.02 45.30
C GLU A 446 -1.04 7.84 45.91
N PRO A 447 -0.60 6.59 45.70
CA PRO A 447 -1.33 5.41 46.16
C PRO A 447 -1.48 5.38 47.68
N SER A 448 -0.48 5.84 48.42
CA SER A 448 -0.49 5.86 49.88
C SER A 448 -1.61 6.72 50.45
N LYS A 449 -2.12 7.74 49.74
CA LYS A 449 -3.22 8.60 50.20
C LYS A 449 -4.61 8.02 49.90
N LYS A 450 -4.72 6.95 49.11
CA LYS A 450 -6.01 6.35 48.79
C LYS A 450 -6.53 5.52 49.95
N LEU A 451 -7.87 5.48 50.06
CA LEU A 451 -8.60 4.75 51.12
C LEU A 451 -9.26 3.46 50.60
N ARG A 452 -9.51 3.35 49.30
CA ARG A 452 -10.28 2.24 48.72
C ARG A 452 -9.37 1.26 47.99
N ALA A 453 -9.44 -0.02 48.37
CA ALA A 453 -8.70 -1.11 47.74
C ALA A 453 -9.30 -1.55 46.39
N ARG A 454 -10.62 -1.46 46.24
CA ARG A 454 -11.39 -1.95 45.08
C ARG A 454 -10.83 -1.52 43.70
N PRO A 455 -10.40 -0.26 43.47
CA PRO A 455 -9.83 0.15 42.18
C PRO A 455 -8.54 -0.59 41.84
N PHE A 456 -7.66 -0.83 42.82
CA PHE A 456 -6.41 -1.55 42.61
C PHE A 456 -6.62 -3.05 42.44
N GLU A 457 -7.53 -3.66 43.19
CA GLU A 457 -7.89 -5.08 43.03
C GLU A 457 -8.44 -5.34 41.62
N ARG A 458 -9.31 -4.45 41.12
CA ARG A 458 -9.81 -4.52 39.73
C ARG A 458 -8.69 -4.35 38.72
N ALA A 459 -7.77 -3.42 38.96
CA ALA A 459 -6.63 -3.20 38.08
C ALA A 459 -5.74 -4.46 38.00
N LEU A 460 -5.41 -5.08 39.14
CA LEU A 460 -4.63 -6.31 39.20
C LEU A 460 -5.36 -7.51 38.61
N LYS A 461 -6.65 -7.69 38.94
CA LYS A 461 -7.49 -8.74 38.34
C LYS A 461 -7.51 -8.61 36.82
N ARG A 462 -7.48 -7.39 36.29
CA ARG A 462 -7.45 -7.16 34.84
C ARG A 462 -6.10 -7.51 34.23
N LEU A 463 -4.98 -7.21 34.90
CA LEU A 463 -3.66 -7.67 34.46
C LEU A 463 -3.56 -9.19 34.44
N GLY A 464 -4.25 -9.88 35.36
CA GLY A 464 -4.30 -11.33 35.45
C GLY A 464 -2.90 -11.94 35.54
N ASP A 465 -2.73 -13.10 34.92
CA ASP A 465 -1.48 -13.84 34.89
C ASP A 465 -0.55 -13.44 33.72
N VAL A 466 -0.82 -12.30 33.06
CA VAL A 466 0.02 -11.84 31.96
C VAL A 466 1.40 -11.46 32.51
N SER A 467 2.42 -12.21 32.11
CA SER A 467 3.79 -12.03 32.57
C SER A 467 4.42 -10.75 31.99
N ASP A 468 5.46 -10.25 32.67
CA ASP A 468 6.26 -9.13 32.14
C ASP A 468 6.90 -9.46 30.80
N GLY A 469 7.29 -10.72 30.59
CA GLY A 469 7.82 -11.19 29.30
C GLY A 469 6.80 -11.01 28.17
N GLN A 470 5.55 -11.39 28.40
CA GLN A 470 4.47 -11.23 27.40
C GLN A 470 4.20 -9.76 27.09
N PHE A 471 4.10 -8.89 28.11
CA PHE A 471 3.95 -7.46 27.86
C PHE A 471 5.16 -6.91 27.08
N LYS A 472 6.40 -7.26 27.45
CA LYS A 472 7.62 -6.78 26.77
C LYS A 472 7.69 -7.24 25.31
N GLN A 473 7.23 -8.46 25.01
CA GLN A 473 7.18 -9.00 23.64
C GLN A 473 6.12 -8.30 22.80
N VAL A 474 4.97 -7.95 23.39
CA VAL A 474 3.84 -7.35 22.69
C VAL A 474 4.00 -5.84 22.52
N SER A 475 4.32 -5.12 23.59
CA SER A 475 4.47 -3.66 23.61
C SER A 475 5.23 -3.22 24.85
N PHE A 476 6.37 -2.58 24.63
CA PHE A 476 7.17 -2.04 25.73
C PHE A 476 6.42 -0.97 26.54
N VAL A 477 5.55 -0.18 25.90
CA VAL A 477 4.69 0.79 26.60
C VAL A 477 3.69 0.06 27.52
N ALA A 478 3.06 -1.02 27.05
CA ALA A 478 2.15 -1.82 27.87
C ALA A 478 2.88 -2.43 29.08
N PHE A 479 4.12 -2.90 28.89
CA PHE A 479 4.97 -3.37 29.98
C PHE A 479 5.20 -2.28 31.04
N LEU A 480 5.58 -1.06 30.64
CA LEU A 480 5.80 0.04 31.59
C LEU A 480 4.52 0.42 32.34
N LEU A 481 3.37 0.44 31.66
CA LEU A 481 2.07 0.71 32.28
C LEU A 481 1.71 -0.37 33.31
N ALA A 482 1.87 -1.65 32.97
CA ALA A 482 1.63 -2.77 33.88
C ALA A 482 2.57 -2.74 35.10
N GLN A 483 3.85 -2.42 34.89
CA GLN A 483 4.83 -2.27 35.97
C GLN A 483 4.43 -1.16 36.94
N TRP A 484 3.97 -0.01 36.42
CA TRP A 484 3.47 1.09 37.25
C TRP A 484 2.25 0.67 38.08
N VAL A 485 1.27 -0.03 37.50
CA VAL A 485 0.08 -0.50 38.25
C VAL A 485 0.48 -1.42 39.40
N ARG A 486 1.39 -2.38 39.14
CA ARG A 486 1.88 -3.32 40.17
C ARG A 486 2.64 -2.60 41.29
N ALA A 487 3.51 -1.66 40.93
CA ALA A 487 4.24 -0.85 41.91
C ALA A 487 3.30 0.04 42.73
N ALA A 488 2.27 0.62 42.09
CA ALA A 488 1.28 1.45 42.77
C ALA A 488 0.44 0.63 43.76
N HIS A 489 0.00 -0.58 43.37
CA HIS A 489 -0.69 -1.49 44.27
C HIS A 489 0.20 -1.91 45.45
N ALA A 490 1.47 -2.26 45.23
CA ALA A 490 2.38 -2.64 46.31
C ALA A 490 2.52 -1.53 47.36
N VAL A 491 2.67 -0.26 46.93
CA VAL A 491 2.68 0.89 47.85
C VAL A 491 1.37 1.06 48.59
N PHE A 492 0.24 0.90 47.90
CA PHE A 492 -1.09 0.98 48.53
C PHE A 492 -1.28 -0.10 49.60
N ALA A 493 -0.93 -1.36 49.29
CA ALA A 493 -1.04 -2.47 50.21
C ALA A 493 -0.20 -2.27 51.47
N GLU A 494 1.07 -1.86 51.34
CA GLU A 494 1.94 -1.60 52.49
C GLU A 494 1.49 -0.38 53.32
N ALA A 495 1.02 0.68 52.66
CA ALA A 495 0.47 1.84 53.36
C ALA A 495 -0.80 1.48 54.16
N THR A 496 -1.61 0.56 53.64
CA THR A 496 -2.83 0.07 54.31
C THR A 496 -2.48 -0.78 55.51
N LYS A 497 -1.57 -1.76 55.36
CA LYS A 497 -1.02 -2.54 56.48
C LYS A 497 -0.43 -1.66 57.58
N ALA A 498 0.33 -0.63 57.21
CA ALA A 498 0.94 0.30 58.17
C ALA A 498 -0.13 1.10 58.95
N ARG A 499 -1.21 1.54 58.27
CA ARG A 499 -2.34 2.22 58.92
C ARG A 499 -3.11 1.28 59.84
N ASP A 500 -3.42 0.07 59.38
CA ASP A 500 -4.14 -0.93 60.17
C ASP A 500 -3.35 -1.30 61.43
N LYS A 501 -2.02 -1.43 61.31
CA LYS A 501 -1.12 -1.64 62.45
C LYS A 501 -1.12 -0.44 63.40
N ALA A 502 -0.99 0.79 62.89
CA ALA A 502 -1.02 2.00 63.73
C ALA A 502 -2.36 2.18 64.46
N ALA A 503 -3.48 1.85 63.80
CA ALA A 503 -4.81 1.84 64.39
C ALA A 503 -4.95 0.77 65.48
N ALA A 504 -4.41 -0.43 65.25
CA ALA A 504 -4.39 -1.51 66.26
C ALA A 504 -3.52 -1.17 67.48
N GLU A 505 -2.43 -0.42 67.29
CA GLU A 505 -1.53 0.05 68.37
C GLU A 505 -2.07 1.27 69.13
N GLY A 506 -3.27 1.75 68.80
CA GLY A 506 -3.92 2.87 69.50
C GLY A 506 -3.24 4.21 69.27
N ALA A 507 -2.44 4.36 68.21
CA ALA A 507 -1.90 5.64 67.82
C ALA A 507 -3.07 6.57 67.45
N PRO A 508 -3.14 7.81 67.99
CA PRO A 508 -4.18 8.75 67.63
C PRO A 508 -4.11 8.96 66.12
N ALA A 509 -5.23 8.75 65.42
CA ALA A 509 -5.34 8.91 63.98
C ALA A 509 -4.94 10.35 63.61
N ALA A 510 -3.67 10.54 63.24
CA ALA A 510 -3.06 11.85 63.06
C ALA A 510 -3.52 12.57 61.77
N ASP A 511 -4.40 11.94 61.00
CA ASP A 511 -4.99 12.52 59.80
C ASP A 511 -6.40 11.95 59.65
N GLU A 512 -7.36 12.60 60.30
CA GLU A 512 -8.79 12.39 60.03
C GLU A 512 -9.06 12.99 58.64
N LEU A 513 -8.60 12.29 57.60
CA LEU A 513 -8.99 12.53 56.22
C LEU A 513 -10.51 12.42 56.18
N ALA A 514 -11.18 13.58 56.23
CA ALA A 514 -12.62 13.68 56.17
C ALA A 514 -13.13 12.77 55.04
N PRO A 515 -14.12 11.90 55.29
CA PRO A 515 -14.66 11.03 54.26
C PRO A 515 -15.03 11.91 53.07
N GLU A 516 -14.47 11.61 51.89
CA GLU A 516 -14.66 12.46 50.71
C GLU A 516 -16.18 12.70 50.53
N PRO A 517 -16.64 13.96 50.60
CA PRO A 517 -18.06 14.27 50.57
C PRO A 517 -18.58 13.98 49.17
N GLY A 518 -19.47 12.99 49.04
CA GLY A 518 -20.39 12.90 47.90
C GLY A 518 -20.25 11.71 46.94
N GLU A 519 -19.65 10.58 47.31
CA GLU A 519 -20.02 9.32 46.64
C GLU A 519 -21.06 8.61 47.49
N GLU A 520 -22.32 8.98 47.25
CA GLU A 520 -23.48 8.23 47.72
C GLU A 520 -23.31 6.75 47.38
N ALA A 521 -23.71 5.93 48.34
CA ALA A 521 -23.79 4.49 48.22
C ALA A 521 -24.75 4.13 47.05
N ASP A 522 -24.21 4.03 45.83
CA ASP A 522 -24.75 3.15 44.79
C ASP A 522 -24.48 1.70 45.26
N GLU A 523 -25.23 1.32 46.29
CA GLU A 523 -25.50 -0.07 46.62
C GLU A 523 -26.46 -0.63 45.56
N ALA A 524 -26.14 -1.83 45.09
CA ALA A 524 -26.90 -2.68 44.18
C ALA A 524 -26.77 -2.42 42.67
N ASP A 525 -25.58 -2.68 42.12
CA ASP A 525 -25.50 -3.41 40.84
C ASP A 525 -25.03 -4.83 41.17
N GLY A 526 -26.01 -5.65 41.55
CA GLY A 526 -25.90 -7.10 41.49
C GLY A 526 -26.05 -7.52 40.04
N ASP A 527 -24.93 -7.63 39.33
CA ASP A 527 -24.89 -8.25 38.01
C ASP A 527 -23.50 -8.86 37.76
N ASP A 528 -23.02 -9.65 38.75
CA ASP A 528 -22.04 -10.73 38.51
C ASP A 528 -22.73 -11.91 37.78
N ALA A 529 -23.60 -11.61 36.81
CA ALA A 529 -24.05 -12.55 35.80
C ALA A 529 -22.92 -12.64 34.77
N ASP A 530 -22.02 -13.60 35.03
CA ASP A 530 -21.51 -14.52 34.02
C ASP A 530 -21.38 -13.89 32.62
N GLU A 531 -20.38 -13.01 32.42
CA GLU A 531 -19.76 -12.85 31.11
C GLU A 531 -18.99 -14.16 30.84
N GLY A 532 -19.74 -15.25 30.65
CA GLY A 532 -19.28 -16.40 29.92
C GLY A 532 -18.71 -15.87 28.62
N GLU A 533 -17.50 -16.34 28.31
CA GLU A 533 -16.84 -16.15 27.03
C GLU A 533 -17.72 -16.78 25.94
N GLY A 534 -18.81 -16.09 25.60
CA GLY A 534 -19.50 -16.26 24.35
C GLY A 534 -18.55 -15.69 23.31
N GLU A 535 -17.70 -16.56 22.77
CA GLU A 535 -17.27 -16.48 21.38
C GLU A 535 -18.53 -16.54 20.50
N GLY A 536 -19.32 -15.48 20.55
CA GLY A 536 -20.41 -15.24 19.63
C GLY A 536 -19.77 -14.73 18.35
N GLU A 537 -19.82 -15.57 17.33
CA GLU A 537 -19.78 -15.19 15.92
C GLU A 537 -20.53 -13.84 15.78
N GLU A 538 -19.78 -12.75 15.60
CA GLU A 538 -20.36 -11.52 15.05
C GLU A 538 -20.62 -11.80 13.57
N GLU A 539 -21.78 -12.39 13.31
CA GLU A 539 -22.45 -12.34 12.02
C GLU A 539 -22.64 -10.88 11.60
N ASP A 540 -22.37 -10.66 10.32
CA ASP A 540 -22.34 -9.41 9.60
C ASP A 540 -23.56 -8.50 9.82
N ALA A 541 -23.26 -7.25 10.18
CA ALA A 541 -24.14 -6.13 9.87
C ALA A 541 -23.30 -4.87 9.55
N ALA A 542 -22.79 -4.79 8.32
CA ALA A 542 -22.80 -3.60 7.44
C ALA A 542 -21.88 -3.78 6.23
#